data_AF-A0A0C9UNQ4-F1
#
_entry.id   AF-A0A0C9UNQ4-F1
#
_cell.length_a   1.000
_cell.length_b   1.000
_cell.length_c   1.000
_cell.angle_alpha   90.00
_cell.angle_beta   90.00
_cell.angle_gamma   90.00
#
_symmetry.space_group_name_H-M   'P 1'
#
loop_
_entity.id
_entity.type
_entity.pdbx_description
1 polymer ?
#
loop_
_entity_poly.entity_id
_entity_poly.type
_entity_poly.pdbx_seq_one_letter_code
_entity_poly.pdbx_strand_id
1 'polypeptide(L)'
;MEGAYGPITFETIGVFKALKFGSRYFTRGQSKSPSMAVPASINSNNIISSHLGPRLQFTQDNVVEYLKREKVDGATVYEPCKPSIFRRGQVVEAQVSFVGISMKDGRRTFVAKLNKLVWLHSGCAIDLIDADEAGVAQTPVIVEQKRFLPYGDGPAMKKLRESVEAADMHD
;
A
#
# COMPACT_ATOMS: atom_id res chain seq x y z
N MET A 1 -16.73 24.78 -5.16
CA MET A 1 -15.40 25.42 -5.12
C MET A 1 -14.39 24.34 -5.47
N GLU A 2 -13.84 24.38 -6.69
CA GLU A 2 -12.75 23.50 -7.11
C GLU A 2 -11.48 23.92 -6.37
N GLY A 3 -11.05 23.09 -5.42
CA GLY A 3 -9.78 23.26 -4.74
C GLY A 3 -8.64 22.79 -5.64
N ALA A 4 -7.57 23.59 -5.72
CA ALA A 4 -6.33 23.14 -6.36
C ALA A 4 -5.80 21.87 -5.65
N TYR A 5 -5.43 20.88 -6.44
CA TYR A 5 -4.80 19.66 -5.96
C TYR A 5 -3.31 19.89 -5.72
N GLY A 6 -2.78 19.41 -4.59
CA GLY A 6 -1.33 19.35 -4.38
C GLY A 6 -0.70 18.35 -5.36
N PRO A 7 0.40 18.68 -6.04
CA PRO A 7 1.06 17.74 -6.96
C PRO A 7 1.64 16.55 -6.19
N ILE A 8 1.56 15.35 -6.80
CA ILE A 8 2.30 14.20 -6.31
C ILE A 8 3.79 14.51 -6.45
N THR A 9 4.53 14.39 -5.35
CA THR A 9 5.96 14.66 -5.33
C THR A 9 6.75 13.38 -5.64
N PHE A 10 7.74 13.51 -6.52
CA PHE A 10 8.69 12.44 -6.81
C PHE A 10 9.83 12.51 -5.79
N GLU A 11 10.16 11.37 -5.19
CA GLU A 11 11.39 11.20 -4.41
C GLU A 11 12.52 10.74 -5.34
N THR A 12 13.77 10.95 -4.94
CA THR A 12 14.93 10.41 -5.66
C THR A 12 15.52 9.24 -4.87
N ILE A 13 15.58 8.06 -5.49
CA ILE A 13 16.19 6.86 -4.93
C ILE A 13 17.40 6.51 -5.80
N GLY A 14 18.60 6.86 -5.32
CA GLY A 14 19.81 6.77 -6.12
C GLY A 14 19.76 7.73 -7.30
N VAL A 15 19.74 7.20 -8.53
CA VAL A 15 19.63 7.98 -9.78
C VAL A 15 18.19 8.03 -10.35
N PHE A 16 17.25 7.32 -9.73
CA PHE A 16 15.89 7.19 -10.24
C PHE A 16 14.94 8.15 -9.53
N LYS A 17 14.06 8.80 -10.32
CA LYS A 17 12.86 9.44 -9.77
C LYS A 17 11.83 8.36 -9.48
N ALA A 18 11.30 8.36 -8.26
CA ALA A 18 10.39 7.34 -7.78
C ALA A 18 9.17 7.96 -7.10
N LEU A 19 8.05 7.23 -7.16
CA LEU A 19 6.88 7.50 -6.33
C LEU A 19 6.91 6.56 -5.13
N LYS A 20 6.62 7.12 -3.95
CA LYS A 20 6.57 6.35 -2.71
C LYS A 20 5.11 6.10 -2.34
N PHE A 21 4.76 4.82 -2.28
CA PHE A 21 3.46 4.36 -1.83
C PHE A 21 3.64 3.51 -0.58
N GLY A 22 2.77 3.72 0.40
CA GLY A 22 2.77 2.96 1.64
C GLY A 22 1.36 2.74 2.13
N SER A 23 1.20 1.74 2.98
CA SER A 23 0.01 1.58 3.81
C SER A 23 0.44 1.61 5.26
N ARG A 24 -0.39 2.18 6.13
CA ARG A 24 -0.14 2.15 7.57
C ARG A 24 -0.54 0.78 8.10
N TYR A 25 0.27 0.22 8.99
CA TYR A 25 -0.07 -1.03 9.68
C TYR A 25 -1.20 -0.86 10.70
N PHE A 26 -1.45 0.36 11.18
CA PHE A 26 -2.40 0.59 12.26
C PHE A 26 -3.41 1.68 11.93
N THR A 27 -4.60 1.52 12.49
CA THR A 27 -5.65 2.52 12.55
C THR A 27 -5.94 2.85 14.01
N ARG A 28 -6.28 4.10 14.33
CA ARG A 28 -6.63 4.49 15.69
C ARG A 28 -7.88 3.72 16.16
N GLY A 29 -7.85 3.18 17.38
CA GLY A 29 -8.91 2.35 17.97
C GLY A 29 -10.28 3.05 18.17
N GLN A 30 -10.35 4.36 17.95
CA GLN A 30 -11.62 5.12 17.93
C GLN A 30 -12.24 5.20 16.52
N SER A 31 -11.65 4.51 15.55
CA SER A 31 -12.19 4.38 14.20
C SER A 31 -13.50 3.58 14.21
N LYS A 32 -14.47 3.99 13.38
CA LYS A 32 -15.71 3.22 13.18
C LYS A 32 -15.49 1.95 12.33
N SER A 33 -14.36 1.84 11.64
CA SER A 33 -14.06 0.66 10.83
C SER A 33 -13.91 -0.59 11.71
N PRO A 34 -14.43 -1.75 11.28
CA PRO A 34 -14.32 -2.98 12.05
C PRO A 34 -12.85 -3.40 12.20
N SER A 35 -12.49 -3.84 13.40
CA SER A 35 -11.20 -4.46 13.66
C SER A 35 -11.17 -5.85 13.03
N MET A 36 -10.00 -6.27 12.55
CA MET A 36 -9.77 -7.61 12.02
C MET A 36 -8.40 -8.13 12.47
N ALA A 37 -8.22 -9.45 12.39
CA ALA A 37 -6.93 -10.07 12.68
C ALA A 37 -5.87 -9.65 11.65
N VAL A 38 -4.64 -9.48 12.12
CA VAL A 38 -3.50 -9.23 11.22
C VAL A 38 -3.19 -10.52 10.45
N PRO A 39 -3.12 -10.49 9.10
CA PRO A 39 -2.78 -11.67 8.32
C PRO A 39 -1.43 -12.27 8.71
N ALA A 40 -1.36 -13.60 8.83
CA ALA A 40 -0.12 -14.30 9.19
C ALA A 40 1.03 -14.05 8.19
N SER A 41 0.71 -13.77 6.93
CA SER A 41 1.69 -13.44 5.89
C SER A 41 2.50 -12.18 6.18
N ILE A 42 1.93 -11.21 6.92
CA ILE A 42 2.61 -9.97 7.31
C ILE A 42 2.99 -9.94 8.80
N ASN A 43 2.55 -10.93 9.58
CA ASN A 43 2.70 -10.98 11.03
C ASN A 43 3.43 -12.24 11.51
N SER A 44 4.48 -12.67 10.79
CA SER A 44 5.15 -13.95 11.04
C SER A 44 5.77 -14.12 12.44
N ASN A 45 6.11 -13.02 13.12
CA ASN A 45 6.68 -13.02 14.48
C ASN A 45 5.75 -12.37 15.52
N ASN A 46 4.47 -12.20 15.20
CA ASN A 46 3.49 -11.49 16.05
C ASN A 46 3.85 -10.03 16.40
N ILE A 47 4.84 -9.42 15.75
CA ILE A 47 5.29 -8.05 16.00
C ILE A 47 4.16 -7.05 15.75
N ILE A 48 3.42 -7.16 14.64
CA ILE A 48 2.34 -6.21 14.35
C ILE A 48 1.20 -6.41 15.35
N SER A 49 0.83 -7.67 15.62
CA SER A 49 -0.22 -7.97 16.58
C SER A 49 0.12 -7.56 18.02
N SER A 50 1.39 -7.61 18.44
CA SER A 50 1.80 -7.27 19.81
C SER A 50 1.65 -5.78 20.12
N HIS A 51 1.63 -4.94 19.08
CA HIS A 51 1.41 -3.50 19.20
C HIS A 51 -0.06 -3.10 19.11
N LEU A 52 -0.96 -4.05 18.83
CA LEU A 52 -2.40 -3.80 18.90
C LEU A 52 -2.83 -3.63 20.36
N GLY A 53 -3.81 -2.76 20.58
CA GLY A 53 -4.29 -2.46 21.93
C GLY A 53 -5.45 -1.47 21.91
N PRO A 54 -5.85 -0.91 23.06
CA PRO A 54 -7.02 -0.03 23.13
C PRO A 54 -6.95 1.21 22.22
N ARG A 55 -5.74 1.61 21.83
CA ARG A 55 -5.48 2.79 20.99
C ARG A 55 -5.27 2.48 19.52
N LEU A 56 -4.98 1.22 19.17
CA LEU A 56 -4.57 0.81 17.84
C LEU A 56 -5.29 -0.49 17.47
N GLN A 57 -5.93 -0.46 16.31
CA GLN A 57 -6.59 -1.62 15.73
C GLN A 57 -6.09 -1.82 14.29
N PHE A 58 -6.19 -3.05 13.82
CA PHE A 58 -5.94 -3.40 12.44
C PHE A 58 -7.27 -3.50 11.71
N THR A 59 -7.41 -2.85 10.56
CA THR A 59 -8.64 -2.84 9.76
C THR A 59 -8.34 -3.24 8.32
N GLN A 60 -9.39 -3.44 7.52
CA GLN A 60 -9.25 -3.71 6.08
C GLN A 60 -8.45 -2.61 5.36
N ASP A 61 -8.45 -1.39 5.90
CA ASP A 61 -7.70 -0.27 5.32
C ASP A 61 -6.19 -0.39 5.54
N ASN A 62 -5.74 -1.24 6.46
CA ASN A 62 -4.33 -1.51 6.73
C ASN A 62 -3.76 -2.65 5.88
N VAL A 63 -4.62 -3.47 5.27
CA VAL A 63 -4.21 -4.63 4.48
C VAL A 63 -3.55 -4.19 3.17
N VAL A 64 -2.41 -4.82 2.87
CA VAL A 64 -1.79 -4.85 1.55
C VAL A 64 -1.75 -6.30 1.09
N GLU A 65 -2.32 -6.58 -0.07
CA GLU A 65 -2.32 -7.90 -0.68
C GLU A 65 -1.01 -8.13 -1.44
N TYR A 66 -0.26 -9.17 -1.05
CA TYR A 66 0.98 -9.54 -1.72
C TYR A 66 0.76 -10.82 -2.52
N LEU A 67 0.96 -10.76 -3.82
CA LEU A 67 0.75 -11.89 -4.73
C LEU A 67 2.04 -12.18 -5.53
N LYS A 68 2.22 -13.44 -5.92
CA LYS A 68 3.17 -13.84 -6.95
C LYS A 68 2.39 -14.31 -8.17
N ARG A 69 2.82 -13.88 -9.35
CA ARG A 69 2.30 -14.33 -10.64
C ARG A 69 3.09 -15.54 -11.10
N GLU A 70 2.41 -16.65 -11.39
CA GLU A 70 3.01 -17.87 -11.92
C GLU A 70 2.25 -18.32 -13.17
N LYS A 71 2.96 -18.99 -14.09
CA LYS A 71 2.34 -19.69 -15.22
C LYS A 71 2.26 -21.18 -14.85
N VAL A 72 1.06 -21.67 -14.61
CA VAL A 72 0.77 -23.09 -14.30
C VAL A 72 -0.06 -23.64 -15.44
N ASP A 73 0.43 -24.67 -16.13
CA ASP A 73 -0.25 -25.31 -17.27
C ASP A 73 -0.69 -24.32 -18.38
N GLY A 74 0.12 -23.29 -18.63
CA GLY A 74 -0.17 -22.24 -19.62
C GLY A 74 -1.15 -21.17 -19.15
N ALA A 75 -1.77 -21.32 -17.97
CA ALA A 75 -2.63 -20.31 -17.36
C ALA A 75 -1.84 -19.41 -16.39
N THR A 76 -2.19 -18.12 -16.36
CA THR A 76 -1.63 -17.19 -15.38
C THR A 76 -2.41 -17.30 -14.07
N VAL A 77 -1.71 -17.62 -12.99
CA VAL A 77 -2.25 -17.75 -11.63
C VAL A 77 -1.60 -16.71 -10.72
N TYR A 78 -2.38 -16.18 -9.79
CA TYR A 78 -1.93 -15.23 -8.78
C TYR A 78 -2.07 -15.84 -7.39
N GLU A 79 -0.95 -16.14 -6.75
CA GLU A 79 -0.94 -16.81 -5.45
C GLU A 79 -0.55 -15.85 -4.33
N PRO A 80 -1.24 -15.87 -3.18
CA PRO A 80 -0.82 -15.15 -1.99
C PRO A 80 0.61 -15.49 -1.57
N CYS A 81 1.39 -14.48 -1.20
CA CYS A 81 2.77 -14.65 -0.80
C CYS A 81 3.18 -13.74 0.36
N LYS A 82 4.37 -13.97 0.91
CA LYS A 82 4.95 -13.11 1.95
C LYS A 82 5.60 -11.88 1.32
N PRO A 83 5.52 -10.70 1.96
CA PRO A 83 6.19 -9.48 1.47
C PRO A 83 7.72 -9.64 1.40
N SER A 84 8.29 -10.59 2.14
CA SER A 84 9.73 -10.86 2.17
C SER A 84 10.30 -11.38 0.85
N ILE A 85 9.48 -11.77 -0.13
CA ILE A 85 9.98 -12.19 -1.46
C ILE A 85 10.34 -11.00 -2.36
N PHE A 86 9.80 -9.82 -2.05
CA PHE A 86 10.00 -8.61 -2.84
C PHE A 86 11.40 -8.04 -2.56
N ARG A 87 12.09 -7.65 -3.63
CA ARG A 87 13.46 -7.11 -3.62
C ARG A 87 13.55 -5.92 -4.57
N ARG A 88 14.44 -4.98 -4.26
CA ARG A 88 14.75 -3.85 -5.14
C ARG A 88 15.22 -4.39 -6.50
N GLY A 89 14.74 -3.77 -7.58
CA GLY A 89 15.06 -4.17 -8.96
C GLY A 89 14.10 -5.21 -9.58
N GLN A 90 13.19 -5.79 -8.80
CA GLN A 90 12.13 -6.64 -9.36
C GLN A 90 11.04 -5.81 -10.02
N VAL A 91 10.51 -6.32 -11.13
CA VAL A 91 9.31 -5.77 -11.76
C VAL A 91 8.08 -6.27 -11.02
N VAL A 92 7.20 -5.34 -10.68
CA VAL A 92 5.98 -5.58 -9.92
C VAL A 92 4.81 -4.84 -10.56
N GLU A 93 3.62 -5.39 -10.42
CA GLU A 93 2.38 -4.64 -10.61
C GLU A 93 1.93 -4.11 -9.24
N ALA A 94 1.53 -2.84 -9.19
CA ALA A 94 1.09 -2.20 -7.96
C ALA A 94 -0.31 -1.61 -8.12
N GLN A 95 -1.21 -1.94 -7.20
CA GLN A 95 -2.50 -1.28 -7.08
C GLN A 95 -2.43 -0.21 -5.99
N VAL A 96 -2.69 1.04 -6.37
CA VAL A 96 -2.65 2.19 -5.46
C VAL A 96 -4.00 2.90 -5.47
N SER A 97 -4.46 3.34 -4.31
CA SER A 97 -5.63 4.22 -4.18
C SER A 97 -5.20 5.59 -3.66
N PHE A 98 -5.93 6.62 -4.04
CA PHE A 98 -5.71 7.99 -3.57
C PHE A 98 -6.91 8.44 -2.74
N VAL A 99 -6.64 8.95 -1.54
CA VAL A 99 -7.63 9.56 -0.66
C VAL A 99 -7.46 11.07 -0.73
N GLY A 100 -8.49 11.75 -1.22
CA GLY A 100 -8.55 13.22 -1.21
C GLY A 100 -8.92 13.73 0.19
N ILE A 101 -8.09 14.62 0.73
CA ILE A 101 -8.32 15.30 2.01
C ILE A 101 -8.50 16.78 1.72
N SER A 102 -9.68 17.31 2.07
CA SER A 102 -9.96 18.74 2.01
C SER A 102 -9.20 19.47 3.12
N MET A 103 -8.41 20.46 2.73
CA MET A 103 -7.70 21.37 3.63
C MET A 103 -8.58 22.57 3.99
N LYS A 104 -8.23 23.27 5.08
CA LYS A 104 -8.99 24.43 5.59
C LYS A 104 -9.08 25.60 4.60
N ASP A 105 -8.12 25.72 3.69
CA ASP A 105 -8.03 26.76 2.67
C ASP A 105 -8.72 26.36 1.34
N GLY A 106 -9.49 25.29 1.35
CA GLY A 106 -10.19 24.78 0.17
C GLY A 106 -9.34 23.94 -0.78
N ARG A 107 -8.01 23.85 -0.58
CA ARG A 107 -7.15 22.94 -1.35
C ARG A 107 -7.47 21.48 -1.01
N ARG A 108 -7.14 20.57 -1.93
CA ARG A 108 -7.21 19.13 -1.67
C ARG A 108 -5.81 18.53 -1.73
N THR A 109 -5.41 17.82 -0.68
CA THR A 109 -4.21 16.98 -0.72
C THR A 109 -4.62 15.54 -0.96
N PHE A 110 -3.71 14.75 -1.54
CA PHE A 110 -3.90 13.32 -1.67
C PHE A 110 -3.01 12.57 -0.72
N VAL A 111 -3.54 11.47 -0.20
CA VAL A 111 -2.75 10.42 0.42
C VAL A 111 -2.86 9.21 -0.46
N ALA A 112 -1.71 8.68 -0.88
CA ALA A 112 -1.67 7.42 -1.58
C ALA A 112 -1.62 6.25 -0.58
N LYS A 113 -2.41 5.22 -0.86
CA LYS A 113 -2.43 3.94 -0.14
C LYS A 113 -2.04 2.85 -1.12
N LEU A 114 -1.02 2.07 -0.77
CA LEU A 114 -0.73 0.82 -1.47
C LEU A 114 -1.77 -0.24 -1.06
N ASN A 115 -2.45 -0.85 -2.03
CA ASN A 115 -3.45 -1.90 -1.76
C ASN A 115 -2.93 -3.29 -2.12
N LYS A 116 -2.16 -3.40 -3.21
CA LYS A 116 -1.71 -4.69 -3.73
C LYS A 116 -0.35 -4.55 -4.38
N LEU A 117 0.46 -5.59 -4.24
CA LEU A 117 1.73 -5.73 -4.93
C LEU A 117 1.82 -7.15 -5.50
N VAL A 118 2.07 -7.24 -6.81
CA VAL A 118 2.20 -8.52 -7.51
C VAL A 118 3.60 -8.64 -8.06
N TRP A 119 4.32 -9.69 -7.69
CA TRP A 119 5.60 -10.00 -8.32
C TRP A 119 5.37 -10.71 -9.66
N LEU A 120 5.90 -10.15 -10.76
CA LEU A 120 5.61 -10.64 -12.12
C LEU A 120 6.55 -11.75 -12.62
N HIS A 121 7.55 -12.15 -11.83
CA HIS A 121 8.57 -13.18 -12.13
C HIS A 121 9.44 -12.91 -13.39
N SER A 122 10.50 -13.70 -13.59
CA SER A 122 11.37 -13.62 -14.77
C SER A 122 10.59 -14.07 -16.02
N GLY A 123 10.37 -13.14 -16.96
CA GLY A 123 9.57 -13.35 -18.17
C GLY A 123 8.54 -12.24 -18.42
N CYS A 124 8.26 -11.39 -17.44
CA CYS A 124 7.31 -10.29 -17.57
C CYS A 124 7.69 -9.24 -18.62
N ALA A 125 8.99 -9.09 -18.93
CA ALA A 125 9.44 -8.17 -19.96
C ALA A 125 8.90 -8.56 -21.34
N ILE A 126 8.81 -9.86 -21.62
CA ILE A 126 8.23 -10.38 -22.87
C ILE A 126 6.72 -10.10 -22.88
N ASP A 127 6.01 -10.40 -21.79
CA ASP A 127 4.56 -10.15 -21.72
C ASP A 127 4.21 -8.65 -21.86
N LEU A 128 5.07 -7.74 -21.39
CA LEU A 128 4.88 -6.28 -21.54
C LEU A 128 5.12 -5.83 -22.99
N ILE A 129 6.13 -6.40 -23.66
CA ILE A 129 6.41 -6.13 -25.08
C ILE A 129 5.25 -6.65 -25.94
N ASP A 130 4.80 -7.88 -25.69
CA ASP A 130 3.68 -8.50 -26.42
C ASP A 130 2.36 -7.73 -26.20
N ALA A 131 2.14 -7.17 -25.02
CA ALA A 131 0.95 -6.37 -24.71
C ALA A 131 0.95 -5.01 -25.45
N ASP A 132 2.12 -4.38 -25.61
CA ASP A 132 2.28 -3.16 -26.42
C ASP A 132 2.02 -3.45 -27.90
N GLU A 133 2.42 -4.63 -28.40
CA GLU A 133 2.17 -5.05 -29.79
C GLU A 133 0.70 -5.45 -30.04
N ALA A 134 0.00 -5.96 -29.02
CA ALA A 134 -1.41 -6.37 -29.13
C ALA A 134 -2.41 -5.19 -29.13
N GLY A 135 -1.99 -3.96 -28.81
CA GLY A 135 -2.78 -2.74 -29.00
C GLY A 135 -4.07 -2.63 -28.15
N VAL A 136 -4.27 -3.48 -27.14
CA VAL A 136 -5.49 -3.47 -26.33
C VAL A 136 -5.32 -2.57 -25.11
N ALA A 137 -5.43 -1.26 -25.31
CA ALA A 137 -5.67 -0.32 -24.21
C ALA A 137 -7.08 -0.58 -23.66
N GLN A 138 -7.24 -1.48 -22.69
CA GLN A 138 -8.49 -1.59 -21.96
C GLN A 138 -8.72 -0.29 -21.20
N THR A 139 -9.83 0.38 -21.49
CA THR A 139 -10.24 1.59 -20.78
C THR A 139 -10.34 1.27 -19.28
N PRO A 140 -9.60 1.98 -18.40
CA PRO A 140 -9.58 1.65 -16.98
C PRO A 140 -10.99 1.81 -16.39
N VAL A 141 -11.51 0.75 -15.77
CA VAL A 141 -12.78 0.80 -15.03
C VAL A 141 -12.53 1.55 -13.71
N ILE A 142 -13.03 2.78 -13.63
CA ILE A 142 -12.93 3.60 -12.41
C ILE A 142 -14.04 3.18 -11.45
N VAL A 143 -13.69 2.55 -10.33
CA VAL A 143 -14.61 2.26 -9.23
C VAL A 143 -14.41 3.29 -8.12
N GLU A 144 -15.35 4.22 -7.96
CA GLU A 144 -15.32 5.21 -6.87
C GLU A 144 -15.93 4.61 -5.59
N GLN A 145 -15.10 4.37 -4.56
CA GLN A 145 -15.59 3.95 -3.25
C GLN A 145 -15.40 5.07 -2.23
N LYS A 146 -16.49 5.73 -1.83
CA LYS A 146 -16.48 6.78 -0.81
C LYS A 146 -16.47 6.15 0.58
N ARG A 147 -15.34 6.26 1.30
CA ARG A 147 -15.22 5.88 2.72
C ARG A 147 -14.55 7.01 3.49
N PHE A 148 -15.04 7.29 4.69
CA PHE A 148 -14.44 8.29 5.59
C PHE A 148 -13.34 7.63 6.41
N LEU A 149 -12.09 8.03 6.18
CA LEU A 149 -10.93 7.56 6.93
C LEU A 149 -10.43 8.68 7.85
N PRO A 150 -10.39 8.48 9.18
CA PRO A 150 -9.77 9.46 10.06
C PRO A 150 -8.28 9.56 9.73
N TYR A 151 -7.86 10.67 9.15
CA TYR A 151 -6.48 10.95 8.77
C TYR A 151 -5.84 11.94 9.74
N GLY A 152 -4.62 11.67 10.20
CA GLY A 152 -3.84 12.62 11.02
C GLY A 152 -2.73 11.99 11.88
N ASP A 153 -1.59 12.67 11.91
CA ASP A 153 -0.48 12.45 12.84
C ASP A 153 -0.77 13.16 14.16
N GLY A 154 -1.66 12.58 14.96
CA GLY A 154 -1.83 13.01 16.34
C GLY A 154 -0.55 12.72 17.16
N PRO A 155 -0.36 13.38 18.32
CA PRO A 155 0.79 13.16 19.21
C PRO A 155 1.06 11.68 19.56
N ALA A 156 0.00 10.85 19.53
CA ALA A 156 0.08 9.41 19.76
C ALA A 156 0.79 8.64 18.62
N MET A 157 0.61 9.05 17.36
CA MET A 157 1.27 8.40 16.22
C MET A 157 2.77 8.73 16.16
N LYS A 158 3.15 9.95 16.57
CA LYS A 158 4.56 10.34 16.70
C LYS A 158 5.30 9.48 17.73
N LYS A 159 4.73 9.30 18.92
CA LYS A 159 5.30 8.43 19.97
C LYS A 159 5.43 6.98 19.55
N LEU A 160 4.44 6.45 18.81
CA LEU A 160 4.48 5.08 18.29
C LEU A 160 5.62 4.90 17.27
N ARG A 161 5.82 5.89 16.40
CA ARG A 161 6.92 5.87 15.43
C ARG A 161 8.28 5.85 16.12
N GLU A 162 8.45 6.71 17.11
CA GLU A 162 9.67 6.74 17.94
C GLU A 162 9.91 5.41 18.68
N SER A 163 8.85 4.74 19.16
CA SER A 163 9.00 3.43 19.83
C SER A 163 9.34 2.28 18.88
N VAL A 164 8.81 2.30 17.64
CA VAL A 164 9.12 1.27 16.63
C VAL A 164 10.56 1.45 16.11
N GLU A 165 10.96 2.69 15.84
CA GLU A 165 12.34 3.01 15.41
C GLU A 165 13.38 2.64 16.51
N ALA A 166 13.01 2.73 17.80
CA ALA A 166 13.87 2.30 18.90
C ALA A 166 13.96 0.76 19.04
N ALA A 167 12.91 0.02 18.68
CA ALA A 167 12.92 -1.43 18.71
C ALA A 167 13.79 -2.03 17.60
N ASP A 168 13.82 -1.41 16.42
CA ASP A 168 14.67 -1.83 15.29
C ASP A 168 16.18 -1.60 15.53
N MET A 169 16.58 -0.89 16.60
CA MET A 169 18.00 -0.68 16.96
C MET A 169 18.56 -1.69 17.97
N HIS A 170 17.76 -2.66 18.42
CA HIS A 170 18.17 -3.65 19.42
C HIS A 170 18.26 -5.10 18.91
N ASP A 171 18.17 -5.31 17.59
CA ASP A 171 18.44 -6.60 16.92
C ASP A 171 19.72 -6.55 16.06
#